data_AF-A0A316W574-F1
#
_entry.id   AF-A0A316W574-F1
#
_cell.length_a   1.000
_cell.length_b   1.000
_cell.length_c   1.000
_cell.angle_alpha   90.00
_cell.angle_beta   90.00
_cell.angle_gamma   90.00
#
_symmetry.space_group_name_H-M   'P 1'
#
loop_
_entity.id
_entity.type
_entity.pdbx_description
1 polymer ?
#
loop_
_entity_poly.entity_id
_entity_poly.type
_entity_poly.pdbx_seq_one_letter_code
_entity_poly.pdbx_strand_id
1 'polypeptide(L)'
;MLFGRGGTDLPSDVQRERKTCSGIPRWAQSLLKALQEKCEHALPKETCAVLFDPVKRARQLILNLYEPGAGIASHIDLAHRFDDGIFCLSLGSGVVMSFARSDLQPVQTATGTRELSIWLPPRSLLVLTGKARWQYAHGIEARPGDWVSDQRAHSHGMAAAQVRLSITGRWLKQGADVVGGG
;
A
#
# COMPACT_ATOMS: atom_id res chain seq x y z
N MET A 1 38.35 -1.92 3.92
CA MET A 1 39.01 -0.93 3.03
C MET A 1 39.68 -1.69 1.90
N LEU A 2 39.29 -1.42 0.66
CA LEU A 2 40.01 -1.86 -0.53
C LEU A 2 39.93 -0.70 -1.54
N PHE A 3 41.07 -0.11 -1.87
CA PHE A 3 41.16 1.01 -2.80
C PHE A 3 41.20 0.49 -4.23
N GLY A 4 40.43 1.11 -5.12
CA GLY A 4 40.57 0.98 -6.57
C GLY A 4 40.44 2.34 -7.23
N ARG A 5 41.58 2.94 -7.62
CA ARG A 5 41.63 4.03 -8.60
C ARG A 5 41.68 3.39 -9.99
N GLY A 6 40.83 3.87 -10.88
CA GLY A 6 40.85 3.51 -12.30
C GLY A 6 39.92 4.42 -13.10
N GLY A 7 40.42 5.60 -13.47
CA GLY A 7 39.81 6.41 -14.52
C GLY A 7 40.35 5.95 -15.86
N THR A 8 39.47 5.42 -16.71
CA THR A 8 39.56 5.40 -18.17
C THR A 8 38.17 5.14 -18.72
N ASP A 9 37.80 5.90 -19.75
CA ASP A 9 36.48 5.98 -20.38
C ASP A 9 35.83 4.62 -20.66
N LEU A 10 34.68 4.38 -20.02
CA LEU A 10 33.80 3.26 -20.34
C LEU A 10 33.02 3.55 -21.63
N PRO A 11 32.80 2.55 -22.51
CA PRO A 11 32.09 2.71 -23.78
C PRO A 11 30.73 3.37 -23.62
N SER A 12 30.35 4.21 -24.60
CA SER A 12 29.08 4.96 -24.63
C SER A 12 27.84 4.10 -24.44
N ASP A 13 27.92 2.80 -24.72
CA ASP A 13 26.82 1.84 -24.55
C ASP A 13 26.51 1.56 -23.08
N VAL A 14 27.52 1.58 -22.19
CA VAL A 14 27.33 1.45 -20.73
C VAL A 14 26.79 2.75 -20.12
N GLN A 15 27.12 3.91 -20.72
CA GLN A 15 26.55 5.20 -20.33
C GLN A 15 25.10 5.36 -20.82
N ARG A 16 24.70 4.66 -21.89
CA ARG A 16 23.34 4.71 -22.45
C ARG A 16 22.32 3.94 -21.63
N GLU A 17 22.74 2.91 -20.87
CA GLU A 17 21.87 2.19 -19.93
C GLU A 17 21.55 2.97 -18.65
N ARG A 18 22.22 4.09 -18.39
CA ARG A 18 21.80 5.04 -17.34
C ARG A 18 20.53 5.82 -17.70
N LYS A 19 19.94 5.62 -18.88
CA LYS A 19 18.63 6.18 -19.24
C LYS A 19 17.51 5.38 -18.58
N THR A 20 17.01 5.96 -17.49
CA THR A 20 15.72 5.68 -16.83
C THR A 20 15.53 4.26 -16.31
N CYS A 21 16.47 3.76 -15.51
CA CYS A 21 16.10 2.71 -14.56
C CYS A 21 15.26 3.37 -13.46
N SER A 22 13.95 3.16 -13.48
CA SER A 22 13.02 3.64 -12.44
C SER A 22 13.25 2.98 -11.07
N GLY A 23 14.25 2.09 -10.94
CA GLY A 23 14.51 1.26 -9.77
C GLY A 23 13.47 0.15 -9.54
N ILE A 24 12.32 0.19 -10.25
CA ILE A 24 11.23 -0.78 -10.12
C ILE A 24 11.13 -1.69 -11.37
N PRO A 25 10.81 -2.99 -11.21
CA PRO A 25 10.70 -3.93 -12.33
C PRO A 25 9.64 -3.53 -13.38
N ARG A 26 9.80 -4.00 -14.63
CA ARG A 26 8.87 -3.67 -15.74
C ARG A 26 7.41 -4.00 -15.43
N TRP A 27 7.14 -5.16 -14.83
CA TRP A 27 5.77 -5.55 -14.44
C TRP A 27 5.13 -4.53 -13.49
N ALA A 28 5.93 -3.96 -12.57
CA ALA A 28 5.46 -2.99 -11.61
C ALA A 28 5.15 -1.66 -12.29
N GLN A 29 5.97 -1.24 -13.26
CA GLN A 29 5.71 -0.05 -14.06
C GLN A 29 4.40 -0.20 -14.85
N SER A 30 4.19 -1.35 -15.49
CA SER A 30 2.94 -1.65 -16.21
C SER A 30 1.73 -1.65 -15.28
N LEU A 31 1.85 -2.24 -14.09
CA LEU A 31 0.81 -2.22 -13.07
C LEU A 31 0.47 -0.79 -12.66
N LEU A 32 1.47 0.04 -12.34
CA LEU A 32 1.26 1.42 -11.91
C LEU A 32 0.56 2.26 -12.98
N LYS A 33 0.95 2.10 -14.26
CA LYS A 33 0.28 2.76 -15.39
C LYS A 33 -1.19 2.34 -15.48
N ALA A 34 -1.47 1.05 -15.40
CA ALA A 34 -2.83 0.53 -15.46
C ALA A 34 -3.69 0.99 -14.26
N LEU A 35 -3.10 1.07 -13.06
CA LEU A 35 -3.78 1.61 -11.89
C LEU A 35 -4.08 3.10 -12.04
N GLN A 36 -3.12 3.89 -12.55
CA GLN A 36 -3.32 5.31 -12.79
C GLN A 36 -4.49 5.54 -13.76
N GLU A 37 -4.46 4.89 -14.93
CA GLU A 37 -5.52 5.00 -15.93
C GLU A 37 -6.90 4.64 -15.36
N LYS A 38 -7.00 3.58 -14.55
CA LYS A 38 -8.26 3.20 -13.90
C LYS A 38 -8.70 4.20 -12.83
N CYS A 39 -7.77 4.71 -12.04
CA CYS A 39 -8.05 5.65 -10.96
C CYS A 39 -8.52 7.00 -11.51
N GLU A 40 -7.96 7.49 -12.61
CA GLU A 40 -8.37 8.75 -13.26
C GLU A 40 -9.85 8.78 -13.65
N HIS A 41 -10.45 7.62 -13.90
CA HIS A 41 -11.88 7.48 -14.21
C HIS A 41 -12.77 7.23 -12.97
N ALA A 42 -12.19 6.73 -11.88
CA ALA A 42 -12.93 6.20 -10.73
C ALA A 42 -12.80 7.04 -9.45
N LEU A 43 -11.76 7.87 -9.34
CA LEU A 43 -11.43 8.64 -8.14
C LEU A 43 -11.42 10.16 -8.43
N PRO A 44 -11.63 11.00 -7.41
CA PRO A 44 -11.46 12.45 -7.55
C PRO A 44 -10.06 12.82 -8.03
N LYS A 45 -9.95 13.87 -8.84
CA LYS A 45 -8.68 14.31 -9.45
C LYS A 45 -7.60 14.58 -8.40
N GLU A 46 -7.98 15.15 -7.27
CA GLU A 46 -7.09 15.47 -6.15
C GLU A 46 -6.52 14.19 -5.52
N THR A 47 -7.33 13.13 -5.43
CA THR A 47 -6.88 11.82 -4.91
C THR A 47 -5.92 11.16 -5.90
N CYS A 48 -6.21 11.21 -7.20
CA CYS A 48 -5.30 10.73 -8.23
C CYS A 48 -3.97 11.48 -8.24
N ALA A 49 -4.00 12.80 -8.08
CA ALA A 49 -2.78 13.61 -8.01
C ALA A 49 -1.90 13.22 -6.82
N VAL A 50 -2.47 12.90 -5.67
CA VAL A 50 -1.70 12.41 -4.51
C VAL A 50 -1.13 11.01 -4.77
N LEU A 51 -1.91 10.10 -5.37
CA LEU A 51 -1.49 8.72 -5.63
C LEU A 51 -0.48 8.56 -6.77
N PHE A 52 -0.55 9.40 -7.80
CA PHE A 52 0.22 9.26 -9.04
C PHE A 52 0.95 10.56 -9.41
N ASP A 53 1.26 11.38 -8.39
CA ASP A 53 1.93 12.68 -8.52
C ASP A 53 3.04 12.66 -9.60
N PRO A 54 2.97 13.56 -10.60
CA PRO A 54 3.99 13.67 -11.64
C PRO A 54 5.36 14.16 -11.12
N VAL A 55 5.44 14.71 -9.91
CA VAL A 55 6.72 15.11 -9.31
C VAL A 55 7.51 13.85 -8.92
N LYS A 56 8.67 13.67 -9.57
CA LYS A 56 9.56 12.51 -9.43
C LYS A 56 10.04 12.32 -7.98
N ARG A 57 9.28 11.56 -7.20
CA ARG A 57 9.69 11.02 -5.90
C ARG A 57 9.96 9.53 -6.02
N ALA A 58 10.83 9.00 -5.16
CA ALA A 58 11.05 7.57 -5.07
C ALA A 58 9.76 6.88 -4.60
N ARG A 59 9.44 5.73 -5.22
CA ARG A 59 8.28 4.91 -4.86
C ARG A 59 8.75 3.57 -4.33
N GLN A 60 8.14 3.14 -3.22
CA GLN A 60 8.29 1.78 -2.72
C GLN A 60 7.04 0.98 -3.04
N LEU A 61 7.23 -0.28 -3.45
CA LEU A 61 6.20 -1.30 -3.48
C LEU A 61 6.58 -2.40 -2.50
N ILE A 62 5.63 -2.84 -1.67
CA ILE A 62 5.78 -4.06 -0.86
C ILE A 62 4.73 -5.08 -1.31
N LEU A 63 5.18 -6.32 -1.47
CA LEU A 63 4.34 -7.48 -1.72
C LEU A 63 4.27 -8.27 -0.42
N ASN A 64 3.06 -8.42 0.11
CA ASN A 64 2.82 -9.26 1.29
C ASN A 64 1.98 -10.46 0.88
N LEU A 65 2.48 -11.67 1.16
CA LEU A 65 1.74 -12.91 1.04
C LEU A 65 1.18 -13.30 2.41
N TYR A 66 -0.12 -13.51 2.47
CA TYR A 66 -0.82 -13.98 3.66
C TYR A 66 -1.34 -15.38 3.39
N GLU A 67 -0.89 -16.33 4.20
CA GLU A 67 -1.49 -17.66 4.27
C GLU A 67 -2.89 -17.59 4.90
N PRO A 68 -3.75 -18.61 4.70
CA PRO A 68 -5.04 -18.69 5.38
C PRO A 68 -4.89 -18.50 6.90
N GLY A 69 -5.59 -17.53 7.48
CA GLY A 69 -5.51 -17.22 8.90
C GLY A 69 -4.41 -16.24 9.30
N ALA A 70 -3.51 -15.86 8.40
CA ALA A 70 -2.48 -14.86 8.68
C ALA A 70 -3.07 -13.44 8.71
N GLY A 71 -2.46 -12.58 9.52
CA GLY A 71 -2.86 -11.18 9.67
C GLY A 71 -1.66 -10.25 9.83
N ILE A 72 -1.94 -8.97 10.04
CA ILE A 72 -0.94 -7.95 10.39
C ILE A 72 -1.50 -7.08 11.52
N ALA A 73 -0.68 -6.87 12.55
CA ALA A 73 -1.05 -6.05 13.69
C ALA A 73 -1.46 -4.63 13.26
N SER A 74 -2.38 -4.02 14.01
CA SER A 74 -2.84 -2.67 13.76
C SER A 74 -1.68 -1.66 13.85
N HIS A 75 -1.48 -0.86 12.80
CA HIS A 75 -0.39 0.11 12.73
C HIS A 75 -0.73 1.30 11.82
N ILE A 76 0.07 2.36 11.92
CA ILE A 76 0.11 3.45 10.94
C ILE A 76 1.41 3.32 10.15
N ASP A 77 1.33 3.39 8.83
CA ASP A 77 2.50 3.43 7.95
C ASP A 77 3.49 4.52 8.36
N LEU A 78 4.76 4.15 8.48
CA LEU A 78 5.85 4.97 9.04
C LEU A 78 5.77 6.44 8.61
N ALA A 79 5.26 7.29 9.52
CA ALA A 79 4.93 8.68 9.22
C ALA A 79 6.16 9.54 8.88
N HIS A 80 7.33 9.17 9.40
CA HIS A 80 8.58 9.86 9.10
C HIS A 80 9.18 9.46 7.74
N ARG A 81 8.73 8.35 7.14
CA ARG A 81 9.33 7.78 5.93
C ARG A 81 8.44 7.89 4.69
N PHE A 82 7.15 7.62 4.84
CA PHE A 82 6.21 7.60 3.73
C PHE A 82 5.31 8.81 3.74
N ASP A 83 5.07 9.38 2.56
CA ASP A 83 4.21 10.53 2.36
C ASP A 83 2.72 10.14 2.34
N ASP A 84 1.85 11.13 2.08
CA ASP A 84 0.44 10.90 1.80
C ASP A 84 0.25 10.16 0.46
N GLY A 85 -0.88 9.48 0.32
CA GLY A 85 -1.16 8.66 -0.85
C GLY A 85 -0.59 7.26 -0.74
N ILE A 86 -1.33 6.38 -0.07
CA ILE A 86 -1.04 4.95 -0.04
C ILE A 86 -2.14 4.22 -0.80
N PHE A 87 -1.75 3.27 -1.64
CA PHE A 87 -2.68 2.30 -2.19
C PHE A 87 -2.32 0.88 -1.76
N CYS A 88 -3.32 0.02 -1.62
CA CYS A 88 -3.18 -1.41 -1.39
C CYS A 88 -4.08 -2.17 -2.37
N LEU A 89 -3.47 -2.88 -3.31
CA LEU A 89 -4.15 -3.77 -4.25
C LEU A 89 -4.27 -5.16 -3.63
N SER A 90 -5.49 -5.69 -3.52
CA SER A 90 -5.76 -7.05 -3.02
C SER A 90 -5.89 -8.04 -4.19
N LEU A 91 -5.19 -9.17 -4.14
CA LEU A 91 -5.19 -10.22 -5.15
C LEU A 91 -5.37 -11.60 -4.48
N GLY A 92 -5.91 -12.57 -5.22
CA GLY A 92 -6.23 -13.90 -4.70
C GLY A 92 -7.56 -13.92 -3.97
N SER A 93 -7.53 -13.74 -2.64
CA SER A 93 -8.72 -13.72 -1.78
C SER A 93 -9.03 -12.32 -1.24
N GLY A 94 -10.24 -12.17 -0.69
CA GLY A 94 -10.63 -10.97 0.04
C GLY A 94 -10.31 -11.08 1.53
N VAL A 95 -10.34 -9.94 2.22
CA VAL A 95 -10.10 -9.87 3.67
C VAL A 95 -10.81 -8.69 4.30
N VAL A 96 -11.26 -8.79 5.55
CA VAL A 96 -11.67 -7.62 6.33
C VAL A 96 -10.44 -6.94 6.94
N MET A 97 -10.28 -5.66 6.63
CA MET A 97 -9.31 -4.78 7.27
C MET A 97 -10.02 -3.87 8.26
N SER A 98 -9.46 -3.77 9.46
CA SER A 98 -10.00 -2.91 10.51
C SER A 98 -9.22 -1.61 10.61
N PHE A 99 -9.92 -0.53 11.00
CA PHE A 99 -9.40 0.82 11.14
C PHE A 99 -9.81 1.41 12.49
N ALA A 100 -8.83 1.87 13.26
CA ALA A 100 -9.04 2.49 14.57
C ALA A 100 -8.34 3.85 14.62
N ARG A 101 -9.01 4.87 15.16
CA ARG A 101 -8.38 6.18 15.39
C ARG A 101 -7.30 6.06 16.45
N SER A 102 -6.10 6.51 16.11
CA SER A 102 -4.92 6.43 17.00
C SER A 102 -4.92 7.44 18.15
N ASP A 103 -5.67 8.54 18.02
CA ASP A 103 -5.75 9.63 19.00
C ASP A 103 -6.88 9.47 20.02
N LEU A 104 -7.75 8.47 19.85
CA LEU A 104 -8.85 8.19 20.77
C LEU A 104 -8.49 6.99 21.63
N GLN A 105 -8.73 7.13 22.94
CA GLN A 105 -8.84 5.96 23.82
C GLN A 105 -9.89 5.00 23.23
N PRO A 106 -9.66 3.68 23.25
CA PRO A 106 -10.65 2.69 22.82
C PRO A 106 -11.94 2.90 23.61
N VAL A 107 -12.93 3.57 23.02
CA VAL A 107 -14.23 3.73 23.65
C VAL A 107 -14.97 2.42 23.43
N GLN A 108 -15.05 1.62 24.49
CA GLN A 108 -15.94 0.47 24.54
C GLN A 108 -17.37 1.01 24.56
N THR A 109 -18.09 0.82 23.46
CA THR A 109 -19.53 1.06 23.42
C THR A 109 -20.26 -0.23 23.78
N ALA A 110 -21.56 -0.14 24.07
CA ALA A 110 -22.41 -1.34 24.25
C ALA A 110 -22.40 -2.28 23.01
N THR A 111 -21.90 -1.80 21.87
CA THR A 111 -21.74 -2.54 20.60
C THR A 111 -20.27 -2.82 20.24
N GLY A 112 -19.32 -2.64 21.16
CA GLY A 112 -17.88 -2.87 20.95
C GLY A 112 -17.04 -1.60 20.76
N THR A 113 -15.76 -1.76 20.43
CA THR A 113 -14.82 -0.65 20.17
C THR A 113 -15.24 0.12 18.92
N ARG A 114 -14.97 1.44 18.86
CA ARG A 114 -15.26 2.33 17.72
C ARG A 114 -14.34 2.05 16.50
N GLU A 115 -14.33 0.81 16.04
CA GLU A 115 -13.47 0.30 14.98
C GLU A 115 -14.27 0.16 13.68
N LEU A 116 -13.76 0.75 12.61
CA LEU A 116 -14.35 0.64 11.28
C LEU A 116 -13.77 -0.59 10.59
N SER A 117 -14.60 -1.56 10.24
CA SER A 117 -14.19 -2.73 9.47
C SER A 117 -14.62 -2.59 8.01
N ILE A 118 -13.72 -2.84 7.08
CA ILE A 118 -13.97 -2.77 5.64
C ILE A 118 -13.59 -4.10 5.01
N TRP A 119 -14.54 -4.72 4.30
CA TRP A 119 -14.25 -5.84 3.41
C TRP A 119 -13.47 -5.34 2.19
N LEU A 120 -12.31 -5.95 1.95
CA LEU A 120 -11.47 -5.73 0.77
C LEU A 120 -11.62 -6.95 -0.16
N PRO A 121 -12.48 -6.89 -1.19
CA PRO A 121 -12.66 -8.00 -2.12
C PRO A 121 -11.37 -8.33 -2.89
N PRO A 122 -11.25 -9.54 -3.45
CA PRO A 122 -10.18 -9.81 -4.40
C PRO A 122 -10.29 -8.90 -5.62
N ARG A 123 -9.14 -8.45 -6.13
CA ARG A 123 -9.01 -7.47 -7.24
C ARG A 123 -9.56 -6.08 -6.91
N SER A 124 -9.55 -5.69 -5.63
CA SER A 124 -9.92 -4.34 -5.19
C SER A 124 -8.69 -3.49 -4.87
N LEU A 125 -8.86 -2.17 -4.96
CA LEU A 125 -7.85 -1.17 -4.60
C LEU A 125 -8.37 -0.36 -3.40
N LEU A 126 -7.67 -0.45 -2.27
CA LEU A 126 -7.85 0.44 -1.14
C LEU A 126 -6.94 1.66 -1.31
N VAL A 127 -7.45 2.85 -1.03
CA VAL A 127 -6.71 4.11 -1.07
C VAL A 127 -6.82 4.80 0.28
N LEU A 128 -5.67 5.18 0.85
CA LEU A 128 -5.57 5.94 2.10
C LEU A 128 -4.92 7.29 1.81
N THR A 129 -5.69 8.36 2.02
CA THR A 129 -5.23 9.75 1.92
C THR A 129 -5.69 10.57 3.11
N GLY A 130 -5.00 11.68 3.40
CA GLY A 130 -5.40 12.62 4.45
C GLY A 130 -5.65 11.95 5.80
N LYS A 131 -6.80 12.20 6.43
CA LYS A 131 -7.10 11.66 7.77
C LYS A 131 -6.99 10.13 7.84
N ALA A 132 -7.42 9.41 6.79
CA ALA A 132 -7.35 7.94 6.77
C ALA A 132 -5.89 7.44 6.80
N ARG A 133 -4.97 8.15 6.13
CA ARG A 133 -3.53 7.85 6.12
C ARG A 133 -2.86 8.16 7.46
N TRP A 134 -3.24 9.26 8.09
CA TRP A 134 -2.48 9.86 9.19
C TRP A 134 -3.05 9.57 10.58
N GLN A 135 -4.36 9.40 10.72
CA GLN A 135 -5.03 9.32 12.02
C GLN A 135 -5.55 7.93 12.35
N TYR A 136 -5.65 7.04 11.36
CA TYR A 136 -6.22 5.70 11.54
C TYR A 136 -5.13 4.64 11.44
N ALA A 137 -4.93 3.91 12.54
CA ALA A 137 -4.23 2.65 12.51
C ALA A 137 -5.08 1.60 11.80
N HIS A 138 -4.46 0.74 11.02
CA HIS A 138 -5.13 -0.29 10.27
C HIS A 138 -4.43 -1.64 10.39
N GLY A 139 -5.21 -2.71 10.33
CA GLY A 139 -4.70 -4.07 10.52
C GLY A 139 -5.63 -5.12 9.91
N ILE A 140 -5.10 -6.33 9.81
CA ILE A 140 -5.85 -7.52 9.41
C ILE A 140 -5.73 -8.49 10.58
N GLU A 141 -6.85 -8.87 11.18
CA GLU A 141 -6.83 -9.84 12.27
C GLU A 141 -6.47 -11.24 11.75
N ALA A 142 -5.68 -11.99 12.53
CA ALA A 142 -5.34 -13.37 12.22
C ALA A 142 -6.50 -14.29 12.61
N ARG A 143 -7.33 -14.68 11.63
CA ARG A 143 -8.53 -15.52 11.85
C ARG A 143 -8.87 -16.37 10.63
N PRO A 144 -9.52 -17.54 10.80
CA PRO A 144 -9.76 -18.50 9.71
C PRO A 144 -10.79 -18.03 8.66
N GLY A 145 -11.46 -16.91 8.88
CA GLY A 145 -12.42 -16.32 7.96
C GLY A 145 -13.09 -15.08 8.53
N ASP A 146 -13.81 -14.38 7.67
CA ASP A 146 -14.53 -13.14 7.98
C ASP A 146 -16.04 -13.33 7.80
N TRP A 147 -16.83 -12.89 8.77
CA TRP A 147 -18.26 -12.69 8.55
C TRP A 147 -18.50 -11.39 7.82
N VAL A 148 -19.00 -11.46 6.59
CA VAL A 148 -19.22 -10.30 5.72
C VAL A 148 -20.70 -10.19 5.40
N SER A 149 -21.25 -8.98 5.53
CA SER A 149 -22.59 -8.65 5.05
C SER A 149 -22.49 -7.82 3.78
N ASP A 150 -23.15 -8.29 2.71
CA ASP A 150 -23.36 -7.53 1.50
C ASP A 150 -24.70 -6.80 1.59
N GLN A 151 -24.64 -5.48 1.77
CA GLN A 151 -25.83 -4.64 1.86
C GLN A 151 -26.60 -4.57 0.54
N ARG A 152 -25.94 -4.74 -0.61
CA ARG A 152 -26.60 -4.66 -1.92
C ARG A 152 -27.37 -5.94 -2.24
N ALA A 153 -26.81 -7.08 -1.83
CA ALA A 153 -27.44 -8.39 -2.02
C ALA A 153 -28.35 -8.78 -0.84
N HIS A 154 -28.43 -7.96 0.21
CA HIS A 154 -29.10 -8.28 1.48
C HIS A 154 -28.71 -9.65 2.04
N SER A 155 -27.44 -10.02 1.87
CA SER A 155 -26.91 -11.33 2.26
C SER A 155 -25.79 -11.16 3.27
N HIS A 156 -25.52 -12.24 4.00
CA HIS A 156 -24.38 -12.33 4.91
C HIS A 156 -23.81 -13.74 4.79
N GLY A 157 -22.50 -13.86 4.93
CA GLY A 157 -21.84 -15.15 4.86
C GLY A 157 -20.43 -15.14 5.42
N MET A 158 -19.92 -16.33 5.67
CA MET A 158 -18.53 -16.54 6.03
C MET A 158 -17.67 -16.54 4.76
N ALA A 159 -16.76 -15.58 4.66
CA ALA A 159 -15.67 -15.60 3.70
C ALA A 159 -14.49 -16.34 4.35
N ALA A 160 -14.30 -17.60 4.00
CA ALA A 160 -13.17 -18.39 4.49
C ALA A 160 -11.83 -17.75 4.07
N ALA A 161 -10.88 -17.69 4.99
CA ALA A 161 -9.55 -17.20 4.69
C ALA A 161 -8.88 -18.11 3.66
N GLN A 162 -8.33 -17.49 2.62
CA GLN A 162 -7.59 -18.14 1.55
C GLN A 162 -6.34 -17.33 1.28
N VAL A 163 -5.38 -17.91 0.53
CA VAL A 163 -4.13 -17.23 0.19
C VAL A 163 -4.41 -15.85 -0.44
N ARG A 164 -3.84 -14.80 0.16
CA ARG A 164 -3.96 -13.42 -0.29
C ARG A 164 -2.59 -12.84 -0.60
N LEU A 165 -2.48 -12.18 -1.75
CA LEU A 165 -1.35 -11.31 -2.06
C LEU A 165 -1.82 -9.86 -2.04
N SER A 166 -1.10 -8.99 -1.33
CA SER A 166 -1.31 -7.55 -1.45
C SER A 166 -0.09 -6.84 -2.01
N ILE A 167 -0.33 -5.87 -2.89
CA ILE A 167 0.70 -4.94 -3.37
C ILE A 167 0.39 -3.56 -2.81
N THR A 168 1.23 -3.09 -1.88
CA THR A 168 1.10 -1.77 -1.26
C THR A 168 2.11 -0.81 -1.89
N GLY A 169 1.63 0.30 -2.44
CA GLY A 169 2.48 1.33 -3.04
C GLY A 169 2.44 2.64 -2.28
N ARG A 170 3.63 3.23 -2.08
CA ARG A 170 3.84 4.39 -1.21
C ARG A 170 4.92 5.30 -1.76
N TRP A 171 4.73 6.59 -1.61
CA TRP A 171 5.77 7.59 -1.86
C TRP A 171 6.72 7.67 -0.67
N LEU A 172 8.03 7.75 -0.93
CA LEU A 172 8.99 8.15 0.08
C LEU A 172 8.97 9.68 0.21
N LYS A 173 9.09 10.16 1.45
CA LYS A 173 9.37 11.58 1.72
C LYS A 173 10.76 11.94 1.17
N GLN A 174 10.96 13.21 0.84
CA GLN A 174 12.24 13.70 0.33
C GLN A 174 13.38 13.37 1.32
N GLY A 175 14.46 12.75 0.82
CA GLY A 175 15.61 12.33 1.63
C GLY A 175 15.43 10.99 2.36
N ALA A 176 14.23 10.40 2.37
CA ALA A 176 14.01 9.07 2.95
C ALA A 176 14.50 7.92 2.04
N ASP A 177 14.90 8.24 0.82
CA ASP A 177 15.51 7.34 -0.16
C ASP A 177 17.00 7.06 0.11
N VAL A 178 17.66 7.84 0.99
CA VAL A 178 19.06 7.63 1.38
C VAL A 178 19.12 6.68 2.58
N VAL A 179 19.70 5.49 2.39
CA VAL A 179 19.92 4.51 3.47
C VAL A 179 21.33 4.71 4.04
N GLY A 180 21.45 5.03 5.34
CA GLY A 180 22.73 5.00 6.07
C GLY A 180 23.47 6.32 6.26
N GLY A 181 22.80 7.47 6.22
CA GLY A 181 23.41 8.76 6.60
C GLY A 181 23.23 9.07 8.09
N GLY A 182 24.14 8.60 8.92
CA GLY A 182 24.24 8.91 10.35
C GLY A 182 25.66 8.68 10.85
#